data_AF-A0ABD2ZTX7-F1
#
_entry.id   AF-A0ABD2ZTX7-F1
#
_cell.length_a   1.000
_cell.length_b   1.000
_cell.length_c   1.000
_cell.angle_alpha   90.00
_cell.angle_beta   90.00
_cell.angle_gamma   90.00
#
_symmetry.space_group_name_H-M   'P 1'
#
loop_
_entity.id
_entity.type
_entity.pdbx_description
1 polymer ?
#
loop_
_entity_poly.entity_id
_entity_poly.type
_entity_poly.pdbx_seq_one_letter_code
_entity_poly.pdbx_strand_id
1 'polypeptide(L)'
;MIFHGLIFAGIISFLHITDAQISPCNEKHSFLMNNDKNVSVVEVHSGKEKYQLTVTAPSQNVHYGETTDHRLGSARRFRRHHRHLRTMHGIVNIIGWGILLPTGVIAARHFKKLPQLKSDEWYSLHIRSQMSGFILGTVGWGLGMSIRNAAKEHNLSVHGILGTIIFALTIIQVIIAAYLRPNQEERESKKYLAICHHLLGYVLIILIITNIYQGIDNQNPAAANIWKWLYSVIVGVFAFIFLALELLRWIKS
;
A
#
# COMPACT_ATOMS: atom_id res chain seq x y z
N MET A 1 24.03 -10.80 -14.84
CA MET A 1 24.31 -11.34 -13.49
C MET A 1 23.89 -10.40 -12.35
N ILE A 2 24.08 -9.08 -12.44
CA ILE A 2 23.72 -8.12 -11.35
C ILE A 2 22.21 -8.13 -11.00
N PHE A 3 21.32 -8.35 -11.98
CA PHE A 3 19.87 -8.37 -11.77
C PHE A 3 19.33 -9.55 -10.95
N HIS A 4 20.02 -10.70 -10.94
CA HIS A 4 19.60 -11.85 -10.13
C HIS A 4 19.88 -11.64 -8.64
N GLY A 5 20.94 -10.89 -8.31
CA GLY A 5 21.32 -10.60 -6.92
C GLY A 5 20.30 -9.72 -6.19
N LEU A 6 19.68 -8.75 -6.86
CA LEU A 6 18.71 -7.85 -6.24
C LEU A 6 17.36 -8.53 -5.96
N ILE A 7 16.92 -9.44 -6.85
CA ILE A 7 15.70 -10.22 -6.66
C ILE A 7 15.90 -11.22 -5.51
N PHE A 8 17.05 -11.91 -5.46
CA PHE A 8 17.37 -12.83 -4.36
C PHE A 8 17.52 -12.11 -3.01
N ALA A 9 18.18 -10.95 -2.98
CA ALA A 9 18.32 -10.14 -1.76
C ALA A 9 16.97 -9.65 -1.23
N GLY A 10 16.04 -9.28 -2.12
CA GLY A 10 14.68 -8.90 -1.74
C GLY A 10 13.87 -10.06 -1.14
N ILE A 11 14.01 -11.27 -1.70
CA ILE A 11 13.34 -12.48 -1.20
C ILE A 11 13.90 -12.93 0.16
N ILE A 12 15.23 -12.90 0.34
CA ILE A 12 15.86 -13.23 1.62
C ILE A 12 15.47 -12.23 2.70
N SER A 13 15.38 -10.94 2.35
CA SER A 13 14.90 -9.89 3.27
C SER A 13 13.44 -10.08 3.67
N PHE A 14 12.61 -10.63 2.77
CA PHE A 14 11.19 -10.92 3.06
C PHE A 14 11.02 -12.11 4.02
N LEU A 15 11.80 -13.18 3.85
CA LEU A 15 11.76 -14.35 4.75
C LEU A 15 12.26 -13.99 6.17
N HIS A 16 13.29 -13.15 6.28
CA HIS A 16 13.78 -12.69 7.58
C HIS A 16 12.78 -11.79 8.34
N ILE A 17 11.95 -11.04 7.61
CA ILE A 17 10.92 -10.15 8.20
C ILE A 17 9.74 -10.97 8.75
N THR A 18 9.36 -12.07 8.11
CA THR A 18 8.28 -12.94 8.60
C THR A 18 8.67 -13.66 9.89
N ASP A 19 9.92 -14.09 10.02
CA ASP A 19 10.41 -14.77 11.23
C ASP A 19 10.46 -13.82 12.44
N ALA A 20 10.76 -12.53 12.21
CA ALA A 20 10.77 -11.52 13.26
C ALA A 20 9.38 -11.13 13.78
N GLN A 21 8.29 -11.49 13.08
CA GLN A 21 6.91 -11.18 13.49
C GLN A 21 6.20 -12.36 14.18
N ILE A 22 6.78 -13.56 14.17
CA ILE A 22 6.17 -14.77 14.76
C ILE A 22 6.70 -15.07 16.17
N SER A 23 7.71 -14.33 16.66
CA SER A 23 8.23 -14.52 18.02
C SER A 23 7.22 -14.02 19.07
N PRO A 24 6.66 -14.90 19.94
CA PRO A 24 5.73 -14.46 20.98
C PRO A 24 6.53 -13.77 22.09
N CYS A 25 6.47 -12.44 22.15
CA CYS A 25 7.02 -11.68 23.26
C CYS A 25 6.15 -11.91 24.51
N ASN A 26 6.52 -12.92 25.28
CA ASN A 26 6.07 -13.13 26.65
C ASN A 26 6.89 -12.21 27.55
N GLU A 27 6.36 -11.05 27.88
CA GLU A 27 6.93 -10.20 28.94
C GLU A 27 5.87 -9.92 30.00
N LYS A 28 6.03 -10.61 31.13
CA LYS A 28 5.34 -10.35 32.38
C LYS A 28 5.74 -8.96 32.86
N HIS A 29 4.80 -8.01 32.88
CA HIS A 29 4.93 -6.81 33.70
C HIS A 29 3.78 -6.75 34.69
N SER A 30 4.14 -7.04 35.94
CA SER A 30 3.34 -6.97 37.15
C SER A 30 2.74 -5.57 37.34
N PHE A 31 1.42 -5.46 37.25
CA PHE A 31 0.67 -4.27 37.59
C PHE A 31 0.48 -4.22 39.11
N LEU A 32 1.31 -3.44 39.80
CA LEU A 32 1.10 -3.09 41.21
C LEU A 32 -0.14 -2.19 41.29
N MET A 33 -1.18 -2.68 41.97
CA MET A 33 -2.31 -1.89 42.40
C MET A 33 -1.81 -0.81 43.36
N ASN A 34 -2.01 0.47 43.03
CA ASN A 34 -2.11 1.51 44.04
C ASN A 34 -3.52 2.10 44.00
N ASN A 35 -4.09 2.19 45.19
CA ASN A 35 -5.48 2.46 45.49
C ASN A 35 -5.51 3.80 46.23
N ASP A 36 -5.76 4.90 45.51
CA ASP A 36 -6.03 6.19 46.15
C ASP A 36 -7.25 6.83 45.49
N LYS A 37 -8.33 6.85 46.27
CA LYS A 37 -9.59 7.51 46.00
C LYS A 37 -9.37 9.03 46.10
N ASN A 38 -9.87 9.80 45.14
CA ASN A 38 -10.37 11.18 45.34
C ASN A 38 -11.21 11.58 44.11
N VAL A 39 -12.50 11.31 44.20
CA VAL A 39 -13.52 11.64 43.19
C VAL A 39 -13.94 13.10 43.36
N SER A 40 -14.28 13.70 42.21
CA SER A 40 -14.30 15.12 41.86
C SER A 40 -15.41 15.48 40.87
N VAL A 41 -16.64 15.86 41.26
CA VAL A 41 -17.78 16.05 40.33
C VAL A 41 -18.15 17.47 39.82
N VAL A 42 -18.16 17.63 38.49
CA VAL A 42 -18.60 18.83 37.77
C VAL A 42 -20.13 18.88 37.55
N GLU A 43 -20.78 20.02 37.82
CA GLU A 43 -22.16 20.30 37.39
C GLU A 43 -22.21 20.65 35.89
N VAL A 44 -23.00 19.90 35.13
CA VAL A 44 -23.33 20.18 33.72
C VAL A 44 -24.77 20.69 33.64
N HIS A 45 -24.96 21.92 33.15
CA HIS A 45 -26.29 22.41 32.79
C HIS A 45 -26.62 21.99 31.34
N SER A 46 -27.46 20.96 31.21
CA SER A 46 -28.25 20.69 30.01
C SER A 46 -29.71 20.61 30.42
N GLY A 47 -30.60 21.20 29.61
CA GLY A 47 -31.99 21.44 29.97
C GLY A 47 -32.73 20.19 30.47
N LYS A 48 -33.37 20.36 31.63
CA LYS A 48 -34.36 19.49 32.29
C LYS A 48 -33.83 18.17 32.89
N GLU A 49 -33.02 18.27 33.95
CA GLU A 49 -33.07 17.47 35.21
C GLU A 49 -31.84 17.77 36.09
N LYS A 50 -31.98 17.89 37.42
CA LYS A 50 -30.89 18.25 38.37
C LYS A 50 -30.35 17.00 39.08
N TYR A 51 -29.05 16.75 38.98
CA TYR A 51 -28.33 15.82 39.85
C TYR A 51 -27.14 16.54 40.50
N GLN A 52 -27.05 16.48 41.84
CA GLN A 52 -26.00 17.11 42.66
C GLN A 52 -24.88 16.12 42.92
N LEU A 53 -23.64 16.56 42.72
CA LEU A 53 -22.47 15.76 43.02
C LEU A 53 -21.30 16.72 43.35
N THR A 54 -20.52 16.40 44.40
CA THR A 54 -19.60 17.33 45.10
C THR A 54 -18.12 17.19 44.68
N VAL A 55 -17.39 18.32 44.59
CA VAL A 55 -15.91 18.42 44.40
C VAL A 55 -15.25 19.24 45.48
N THR A 56 -14.13 18.75 46.01
CA THR A 56 -13.19 19.54 46.81
C THR A 56 -11.91 19.79 46.02
N ALA A 57 -11.47 21.05 45.93
CA ALA A 57 -10.25 21.46 45.25
C ALA A 57 -8.99 21.32 46.15
N PRO A 58 -7.78 21.12 45.59
CA PRO A 58 -6.55 21.46 46.28
C PRO A 58 -5.97 22.77 45.72
N SER A 59 -5.67 23.71 46.61
CA SER A 59 -4.74 24.80 46.37
C SER A 59 -3.34 24.22 46.18
N GLN A 60 -2.72 24.43 45.02
CA GLN A 60 -1.27 24.49 44.89
C GLN A 60 -0.93 25.23 43.60
N ASN A 61 0.02 26.14 43.71
CA ASN A 61 0.47 27.06 42.68
C ASN A 61 0.92 26.29 41.42
N VAL A 62 0.09 26.25 40.37
CA VAL A 62 0.48 25.71 39.07
C VAL A 62 1.05 26.83 38.23
N HIS A 63 2.36 26.79 38.02
CA HIS A 63 3.08 27.61 37.06
C HIS A 63 2.49 27.37 35.65
N TYR A 64 1.65 28.28 35.18
CA TYR A 64 1.04 28.20 33.85
C TYR A 64 2.02 28.78 32.83
N GLY A 65 2.60 27.91 31.99
CA GLY A 65 3.28 28.35 30.77
C GLY A 65 4.71 27.83 30.61
N GLU A 66 4.84 26.59 30.12
CA GLU A 66 5.95 26.18 29.23
C GLU A 66 5.76 24.75 28.69
N THR A 67 5.10 23.87 29.45
CA THR A 67 5.00 22.43 29.11
C THR A 67 3.93 22.09 28.08
N THR A 68 2.88 22.93 27.96
CA THR A 68 1.76 22.73 27.03
C THR A 68 2.11 23.04 25.58
N ASP A 69 2.95 24.06 25.33
CA ASP A 69 3.36 24.41 23.96
C ASP A 69 4.29 23.34 23.36
N HIS A 70 5.24 22.82 24.15
CA HIS A 70 6.14 21.76 23.68
C HIS A 70 5.40 20.46 23.29
N ARG A 71 4.43 20.02 24.10
CA ARG A 71 3.59 18.84 23.79
C ARG A 71 2.70 19.07 22.57
N LEU A 72 2.09 20.25 22.47
CA LEU A 72 1.25 20.61 21.32
C LEU A 72 2.08 20.75 20.03
N GLY A 73 3.30 21.28 20.12
CA GLY A 73 4.27 21.36 19.03
C GLY A 73 4.72 19.99 18.53
N SER A 74 5.08 19.09 19.45
CA SER A 74 5.45 17.71 19.14
C SER A 74 4.30 16.93 18.47
N ALA A 75 3.08 17.02 19.01
CA ALA A 75 1.90 16.38 18.43
C ALA A 75 1.55 16.93 17.03
N ARG A 76 1.66 18.25 16.83
CA ARG A 76 1.48 18.89 15.50
C ARG A 76 2.52 18.39 14.50
N ARG A 77 3.79 18.28 14.90
CA ARG A 77 4.87 17.77 14.06
C ARG A 77 4.65 16.31 13.67
N PHE A 78 4.28 15.46 14.62
CA PHE A 78 3.96 14.05 14.37
C PHE A 78 2.82 13.90 13.37
N ARG A 79 1.69 14.59 13.56
CA ARG A 79 0.55 14.54 12.63
C ARG A 79 0.90 15.02 11.22
N ARG A 80 1.72 16.06 11.11
CA ARG A 80 2.17 16.59 9.80
C ARG A 80 3.07 15.58 9.09
N HIS A 81 4.05 15.03 9.80
CA HIS A 81 4.93 14.00 9.26
C HIS A 81 4.15 12.76 8.84
N HIS A 82 3.25 12.28 9.68
CA HIS A 82 2.39 11.13 9.40
C HIS A 82 1.49 11.35 8.17
N ARG A 83 0.89 12.55 8.04
CA ARG A 83 0.13 12.92 6.84
C ARG A 83 1.00 12.92 5.59
N HIS A 84 2.20 13.49 5.68
CA HIS A 84 3.14 13.52 4.57
C HIS A 84 3.52 12.11 4.11
N LEU A 85 3.81 11.20 5.04
CA LEU A 85 4.09 9.79 4.73
C LEU A 85 2.90 9.11 4.03
N ARG A 86 1.66 9.34 4.49
CA ARG A 86 0.46 8.80 3.82
C ARG A 86 0.32 9.32 2.39
N THR A 87 0.58 10.60 2.17
CA THR A 87 0.55 11.20 0.82
C THR A 87 1.64 10.59 -0.07
N MET A 88 2.87 10.46 0.44
CA MET A 88 3.97 9.85 -0.31
C MET A 88 3.70 8.38 -0.63
N HIS A 89 3.19 7.61 0.33
CA HIS A 89 2.73 6.23 0.13
C HIS A 89 1.70 6.14 -1.00
N GLY A 90 0.68 7.01 -0.99
CA GLY A 90 -0.35 7.04 -2.03
C GLY A 90 0.22 7.36 -3.41
N ILE A 91 1.04 8.42 -3.53
CA ILE A 91 1.64 8.83 -4.80
C ILE A 91 2.55 7.75 -5.37
N VAL A 92 3.44 7.18 -4.55
CA VAL A 92 4.38 6.15 -4.98
C VAL A 92 3.63 4.90 -5.45
N ASN A 93 2.54 4.50 -4.78
CA ASN A 93 1.75 3.35 -5.21
C ASN A 93 0.90 3.62 -6.46
N ILE A 94 0.38 4.83 -6.65
CA ILE A 94 -0.28 5.22 -7.90
C ILE A 94 0.70 5.14 -9.07
N ILE A 95 1.91 5.69 -8.92
CA ILE A 95 2.93 5.65 -9.98
C ILE A 95 3.42 4.21 -10.21
N GLY A 96 3.84 3.54 -9.14
CA GLY A 96 4.40 2.19 -9.19
C GLY A 96 3.39 1.17 -9.70
N TRP A 97 2.33 0.96 -8.92
CA TRP A 97 1.36 -0.10 -9.19
C TRP A 97 0.25 0.33 -10.13
N GLY A 98 -0.24 1.56 -9.99
CA GLY A 98 -1.37 2.07 -10.78
C GLY A 98 -1.03 2.52 -12.20
N ILE A 99 0.24 2.81 -12.52
CA ILE A 99 0.64 3.33 -13.85
C ILE A 99 1.67 2.42 -14.53
N LEU A 100 2.80 2.13 -13.88
CA LEU A 100 3.90 1.40 -14.53
C LEU A 100 3.54 -0.07 -14.83
N LEU A 101 2.84 -0.76 -13.91
CA LEU A 101 2.43 -2.15 -14.14
C LEU A 101 1.41 -2.27 -15.30
N PRO A 102 0.29 -1.49 -15.35
CA PRO A 102 -0.61 -1.48 -16.51
C PRO A 102 0.09 -1.15 -17.82
N THR A 103 1.01 -0.17 -17.81
CA THR A 103 1.79 0.20 -19.02
C THR A 103 2.55 -1.00 -19.57
N GLY A 104 3.18 -1.79 -18.71
CA GLY A 104 3.88 -3.00 -19.12
C GLY A 104 2.97 -4.08 -19.69
N VAL A 105 1.76 -4.23 -19.14
CA VAL A 105 0.76 -5.19 -19.63
C VAL A 105 0.29 -4.79 -21.04
N ILE A 106 -0.04 -3.51 -21.25
CA ILE A 106 -0.45 -2.97 -22.56
C ILE A 106 0.67 -3.17 -23.59
N ALA A 107 1.92 -2.86 -23.21
CA ALA A 107 3.07 -3.05 -24.08
C ALA A 107 3.22 -4.52 -24.52
N ALA A 108 3.16 -5.47 -23.58
CA ALA A 108 3.29 -6.89 -23.91
C ALA A 108 2.13 -7.43 -24.75
N ARG A 109 0.91 -6.91 -24.57
CA ARG A 109 -0.27 -7.38 -25.32
C ARG A 109 -0.30 -6.85 -26.74
N HIS A 110 -0.13 -5.54 -26.93
CA HIS A 110 -0.37 -4.90 -28.22
C HIS A 110 0.89 -4.82 -29.08
N PHE A 111 2.06 -4.59 -28.48
CA PHE A 111 3.29 -4.38 -29.26
C PHE A 111 4.01 -5.68 -29.63
N LYS A 112 3.73 -6.80 -28.94
CA LYS A 112 4.29 -8.12 -29.28
C LYS A 112 3.93 -8.61 -30.69
N LYS A 113 2.81 -8.15 -31.25
CA LYS A 113 2.27 -8.61 -32.55
C LYS A 113 2.34 -7.57 -33.65
N LEU A 114 2.89 -6.38 -33.37
CA LEU A 114 3.06 -5.37 -34.41
C LEU A 114 4.28 -5.72 -35.27
N PRO A 115 4.13 -5.91 -36.60
CA PRO A 115 5.25 -6.22 -37.49
C PRO A 115 6.32 -5.12 -37.55
N GLN A 116 5.99 -3.92 -37.07
CA GLN A 116 6.79 -2.70 -37.24
C GLN A 116 7.69 -2.39 -36.04
N LEU A 117 7.42 -3.00 -34.87
CA LEU A 117 8.29 -2.89 -33.70
C LEU A 117 9.24 -4.09 -33.70
N LYS A 118 10.53 -3.85 -33.51
CA LYS A 118 11.49 -4.94 -33.34
C LYS A 118 11.05 -5.81 -32.16
N SER A 119 11.23 -7.14 -32.30
CA SER A 119 10.88 -8.14 -31.28
C SER A 119 11.42 -7.84 -29.88
N ASP A 120 12.47 -7.02 -29.79
CA ASP A 120 13.19 -6.74 -28.55
C ASP A 120 12.64 -5.50 -27.81
N GLU A 121 11.97 -4.59 -28.52
CA GLU A 121 11.54 -3.30 -27.96
C GLU A 121 10.35 -3.44 -27.01
N TRP A 122 9.34 -4.22 -27.38
CA TRP A 122 8.18 -4.47 -26.51
C TRP A 122 8.59 -5.22 -25.24
N TYR A 123 9.51 -6.19 -25.35
CA TYR A 123 9.97 -6.99 -24.23
C TYR A 123 10.80 -6.14 -23.26
N SER A 124 11.68 -5.30 -23.78
CA SER A 124 12.44 -4.33 -22.98
C SER A 124 11.52 -3.33 -22.27
N LEU A 125 10.52 -2.79 -22.95
CA LEU A 125 9.55 -1.88 -22.34
C LEU A 125 8.74 -2.57 -21.24
N HIS A 126 8.24 -3.78 -21.51
CA HIS A 126 7.52 -4.59 -20.53
C HIS A 126 8.37 -4.85 -19.28
N ILE A 127 9.59 -5.38 -19.43
CA ILE A 127 10.43 -5.69 -18.28
C ILE A 127 10.80 -4.43 -17.50
N ARG A 128 11.17 -3.33 -18.16
CA ARG A 128 11.52 -2.08 -17.47
C ARG A 128 10.35 -1.51 -16.69
N SER A 129 9.15 -1.50 -17.25
CA SER A 129 7.96 -0.98 -16.56
C SER A 129 7.53 -1.91 -15.41
N GLN A 130 7.59 -3.23 -15.59
CA GLN A 130 7.27 -4.19 -14.54
C GLN A 130 8.26 -4.09 -13.36
N MET A 131 9.57 -4.02 -13.65
CA MET A 131 10.59 -3.91 -12.61
C MET A 131 10.50 -2.58 -11.85
N SER A 132 10.35 -1.46 -12.56
CA SER A 132 10.19 -0.15 -11.91
C SER A 132 8.91 -0.07 -11.08
N GLY A 133 7.79 -0.59 -11.61
CA GLY A 133 6.54 -0.69 -10.88
C GLY A 133 6.64 -1.57 -9.62
N PHE A 134 7.34 -2.70 -9.70
CA PHE A 134 7.59 -3.59 -8.56
C PHE A 134 8.45 -2.91 -7.49
N ILE A 135 9.54 -2.25 -7.87
CA ILE A 135 10.42 -1.53 -6.92
C ILE A 135 9.66 -0.41 -6.20
N LEU A 136 9.04 0.50 -6.95
CA LEU A 136 8.27 1.61 -6.36
C LEU A 136 7.13 1.10 -5.50
N GLY A 137 6.44 0.07 -5.96
CA GLY A 137 5.43 -0.66 -5.22
C GLY A 137 5.87 -1.24 -3.89
N THR A 138 7.05 -1.86 -3.88
CA THR A 138 7.65 -2.45 -2.67
C THR A 138 7.99 -1.36 -1.67
N VAL A 139 8.56 -0.24 -2.15
CA VAL A 139 8.79 0.97 -1.35
C VAL A 139 7.47 1.48 -0.77
N GLY A 140 6.45 1.63 -1.61
CA GLY A 140 5.10 2.04 -1.19
C GLY A 140 4.51 1.11 -0.13
N TRP A 141 4.54 -0.20 -0.32
CA TRP A 141 4.08 -1.19 0.66
C TRP A 141 4.84 -1.08 1.98
N GLY A 142 6.18 -0.96 1.94
CA GLY A 142 7.01 -0.73 3.12
C GLY A 142 6.67 0.56 3.87
N LEU A 143 6.41 1.67 3.14
CA LEU A 143 5.89 2.90 3.73
C LEU A 143 4.55 2.65 4.44
N GLY A 144 3.64 1.89 3.83
CA GLY A 144 2.35 1.55 4.43
C GLY A 144 2.50 0.80 5.75
N MET A 145 3.41 -0.18 5.80
CA MET A 145 3.75 -0.92 7.03
C MET A 145 4.33 0.01 8.11
N SER A 146 5.23 0.92 7.72
CA SER A 146 5.84 1.88 8.66
C SER A 146 4.80 2.85 9.24
N ILE A 147 3.85 3.32 8.43
CA ILE A 147 2.74 4.19 8.85
C ILE A 147 1.86 3.45 9.86
N ARG A 148 1.50 2.19 9.57
CA ARG A 148 0.69 1.36 10.48
C ARG A 148 1.38 1.16 11.82
N ASN A 149 2.66 0.81 11.80
CA ASN A 149 3.44 0.59 13.03
C ASN A 149 3.56 1.88 13.86
N ALA A 150 3.82 3.01 13.22
CA ALA A 150 3.91 4.31 13.89
C ALA A 150 2.58 4.77 14.50
N ALA A 151 1.45 4.38 13.90
CA ALA A 151 0.12 4.69 14.42
C ALA A 151 -0.34 3.76 15.56
N LYS A 152 0.42 2.69 15.87
CA LYS A 152 0.00 1.59 16.77
C LYS A 152 -1.39 1.06 16.42
N GLU A 153 -1.72 1.04 15.14
CA GLU A 153 -2.99 0.50 14.66
C GLU A 153 -2.93 -1.03 14.75
N HIS A 154 -3.57 -1.59 15.77
CA HIS A 154 -3.64 -3.04 15.98
C HIS A 154 -4.65 -3.73 15.05
N ASN A 155 -5.60 -2.97 14.50
CA ASN A 155 -6.61 -3.52 13.59
C ASN A 155 -6.08 -3.56 12.15
N LEU A 156 -6.21 -4.73 11.53
CA LEU A 156 -5.89 -4.92 10.12
C LEU A 156 -6.94 -4.21 9.26
N SER A 157 -6.54 -3.16 8.55
CA SER A 157 -7.41 -2.52 7.56
C SER A 157 -7.57 -3.39 6.32
N VAL A 158 -8.75 -3.34 5.68
CA VAL A 158 -9.01 -4.05 4.41
C VAL A 158 -7.97 -3.68 3.36
N HIS A 159 -7.63 -2.39 3.24
CA HIS A 159 -6.57 -1.89 2.36
C HIS A 159 -5.20 -2.53 2.66
N GLY A 160 -4.83 -2.65 3.94
CA GLY A 160 -3.55 -3.25 4.35
C GLY A 160 -3.48 -4.75 4.04
N ILE A 161 -4.57 -5.49 4.28
CA ILE A 161 -4.66 -6.91 3.95
C ILE A 161 -4.57 -7.10 2.42
N LEU A 162 -5.40 -6.37 1.68
CA LEU A 162 -5.45 -6.45 0.23
C LEU A 162 -4.10 -6.07 -0.40
N GLY A 163 -3.46 -4.99 0.07
CA GLY A 163 -2.12 -4.60 -0.37
C GLY A 163 -1.05 -5.66 -0.11
N THR A 164 -1.13 -6.37 1.02
CA THR A 164 -0.20 -7.47 1.33
C THR A 164 -0.45 -8.69 0.44
N ILE A 165 -1.71 -9.03 0.16
CA ILE A 165 -2.06 -10.10 -0.79
C ILE A 165 -1.52 -9.76 -2.18
N ILE A 166 -1.74 -8.53 -2.66
CA ILE A 166 -1.22 -8.10 -3.97
C ILE A 166 0.30 -8.19 -4.01
N PHE A 167 0.99 -7.77 -2.95
CA PHE A 167 2.45 -7.85 -2.88
C PHE A 167 2.93 -9.30 -3.02
N ALA A 168 2.34 -10.23 -2.25
CA ALA A 168 2.65 -11.66 -2.37
C ALA A 168 2.36 -12.21 -3.78
N LEU A 169 1.20 -11.86 -4.37
CA LEU A 169 0.84 -12.28 -5.72
C LEU A 169 1.81 -11.70 -6.78
N THR A 170 2.31 -10.46 -6.61
CA THR A 170 3.31 -9.90 -7.52
C THR A 170 4.66 -10.61 -7.43
N ILE A 171 5.06 -11.08 -6.25
CA ILE A 171 6.26 -11.93 -6.10
C ILE A 171 6.05 -13.25 -6.86
N ILE A 172 4.90 -13.90 -6.68
CA ILE A 172 4.55 -15.13 -7.41
C ILE A 172 4.59 -14.89 -8.92
N GLN A 173 4.04 -13.76 -9.40
CA GLN A 173 4.05 -13.37 -10.80
C GLN A 173 5.49 -13.26 -11.36
N VAL A 174 6.42 -12.67 -10.61
CA VAL A 174 7.85 -12.55 -10.97
C VAL A 174 8.54 -13.92 -10.98
N ILE A 175 8.23 -14.78 -10.00
CA ILE A 175 8.77 -16.14 -9.93
C ILE A 175 8.32 -16.95 -11.15
N ILE A 176 7.03 -16.95 -11.48
CA ILE A 176 6.49 -17.62 -12.67
C ILE A 176 7.19 -17.09 -13.94
N ALA A 177 7.37 -15.77 -14.05
CA ALA A 177 8.07 -15.17 -15.18
C ALA A 177 9.54 -15.63 -15.30
N ALA A 178 10.22 -15.84 -14.18
CA ALA A 178 11.58 -16.35 -14.16
C ALA A 178 11.65 -17.82 -14.64
N TYR A 179 10.71 -18.67 -14.22
CA TYR A 179 10.61 -20.06 -14.69
C TYR A 179 10.23 -20.18 -16.18
N LEU A 180 9.52 -19.19 -16.72
CA LEU A 180 9.20 -19.11 -18.16
C LEU A 180 10.42 -18.80 -19.04
N ARG A 181 11.61 -18.54 -18.47
CA ARG A 181 12.82 -18.32 -19.28
C ARG A 181 13.14 -19.54 -20.17
N PRO A 182 13.70 -19.31 -21.36
CA PRO A 182 13.98 -20.35 -22.34
C PRO A 182 15.21 -21.18 -21.95
N ASN A 183 15.10 -22.05 -20.95
CA ASN A 183 15.97 -23.23 -20.79
C ASN A 183 15.29 -24.46 -21.39
N GLN A 184 16.02 -25.30 -22.11
CA GLN A 184 15.54 -26.00 -23.30
C GLN A 184 14.59 -27.22 -23.14
N GLU A 185 14.22 -27.68 -21.94
CA GLU A 185 13.81 -29.11 -21.84
C GLU A 185 12.33 -29.43 -21.54
N GLU A 186 11.49 -28.49 -21.09
CA GLU A 186 10.06 -28.80 -20.81
C GLU A 186 9.08 -27.85 -21.52
N ARG A 187 8.50 -28.29 -22.63
CA ARG A 187 7.59 -27.48 -23.47
C ARG A 187 6.15 -27.40 -22.95
N GLU A 188 5.64 -28.47 -22.35
CA GLU A 188 4.24 -28.55 -21.89
C GLU A 188 4.02 -27.82 -20.55
N SER A 189 4.87 -28.03 -19.54
CA SER A 189 4.82 -27.32 -18.24
C SER A 189 4.85 -25.79 -18.40
N LYS A 190 5.57 -25.29 -19.39
CA LYS A 190 5.70 -23.85 -19.69
C LYS A 190 4.45 -23.24 -20.31
N LYS A 191 3.60 -24.01 -20.99
CA LYS A 191 2.32 -23.50 -21.51
C LYS A 191 1.38 -23.14 -20.36
N TYR A 192 1.24 -24.03 -19.37
CA TYR A 192 0.42 -23.77 -18.18
C TYR A 192 0.95 -22.59 -17.38
N LEU A 193 2.27 -22.51 -17.15
CA LEU A 193 2.89 -21.36 -16.49
C LEU A 193 2.64 -20.04 -17.25
N ALA A 194 2.65 -20.06 -18.59
CA ALA A 194 2.38 -18.87 -19.39
C ALA A 194 0.93 -18.42 -19.29
N ILE A 195 -0.03 -19.37 -19.31
CA ILE A 195 -1.46 -19.08 -19.10
C ILE A 195 -1.66 -18.51 -17.69
N CYS A 196 -1.09 -19.16 -16.67
CA CYS A 196 -1.14 -18.69 -15.28
C CYS A 196 -0.55 -17.28 -15.14
N HIS A 197 0.61 -17.01 -15.74
CA HIS A 197 1.23 -15.68 -15.74
C HIS A 197 0.32 -14.61 -16.35
N HIS A 198 -0.33 -14.91 -17.48
CA HIS A 198 -1.24 -13.96 -18.12
C HIS A 198 -2.51 -13.72 -17.29
N LEU A 199 -3.15 -14.79 -16.80
CA LEU A 199 -4.36 -14.68 -15.98
C LEU A 199 -4.08 -13.95 -14.66
N LEU A 200 -3.03 -14.35 -13.95
CA LEU A 200 -2.63 -13.73 -12.68
C LEU A 200 -2.28 -12.24 -12.88
N GLY A 201 -1.64 -11.89 -13.99
CA GLY A 201 -1.37 -10.50 -14.35
C GLY A 201 -2.65 -9.65 -14.46
N TYR A 202 -3.70 -10.15 -15.12
CA TYR A 202 -4.96 -9.40 -15.22
C TYR A 202 -5.68 -9.27 -13.88
N VAL A 203 -5.72 -10.35 -13.09
CA VAL A 203 -6.29 -10.33 -11.74
C VAL A 203 -5.56 -9.31 -10.86
N LEU A 204 -4.23 -9.27 -10.93
CA LEU A 204 -3.41 -8.31 -10.20
C LEU A 204 -3.77 -6.86 -10.53
N ILE A 205 -3.95 -6.50 -11.80
CA ILE A 205 -4.35 -5.14 -12.18
C ILE A 205 -5.68 -4.74 -11.55
N ILE A 206 -6.68 -5.64 -11.57
CA ILE A 206 -7.99 -5.38 -10.95
C ILE A 206 -7.84 -5.17 -9.44
N LEU A 207 -7.11 -6.06 -8.76
CA LEU A 207 -6.88 -5.95 -7.31
C LEU A 207 -6.14 -4.65 -6.95
N ILE A 208 -5.13 -4.26 -7.73
CA ILE A 208 -4.39 -3.00 -7.56
C ILE A 208 -5.32 -1.80 -7.65
N ILE A 209 -6.16 -1.74 -8.69
CA ILE A 209 -7.10 -0.63 -8.87
C ILE A 209 -8.05 -0.53 -7.68
N THR A 210 -8.66 -1.66 -7.29
CA THR A 210 -9.54 -1.73 -6.12
C THR A 210 -8.83 -1.29 -4.84
N ASN A 211 -7.59 -1.74 -4.64
CA ASN A 211 -6.82 -1.40 -3.45
C ASN A 211 -6.43 0.08 -3.39
N ILE A 212 -6.14 0.71 -4.53
CA ILE A 212 -5.87 2.15 -4.59
C ILE A 212 -7.14 2.94 -4.24
N TYR A 213 -8.31 2.58 -4.77
CA TYR A 213 -9.57 3.22 -4.37
C TYR A 213 -9.85 3.05 -2.87
N GLN A 214 -9.69 1.84 -2.34
CA GLN A 214 -9.83 1.57 -0.90
C GLN A 214 -8.86 2.42 -0.07
N GLY A 215 -7.62 2.61 -0.54
CA GLY A 215 -6.63 3.44 0.12
C GLY A 215 -6.97 4.92 0.11
N ILE A 216 -7.55 5.42 -0.99
CA ILE A 216 -8.05 6.80 -1.10
C ILE A 216 -9.25 7.01 -0.16
N ASP A 217 -10.13 6.02 -0.04
CA ASP A 217 -11.30 6.06 0.86
C ASP A 217 -10.96 6.15 2.35
N ASN A 218 -9.78 5.67 2.74
CA ASN A 218 -9.29 5.80 4.12
C ASN A 218 -8.79 7.22 4.45
N GLN A 219 -8.79 8.15 3.50
CA GLN A 219 -8.41 9.55 3.71
C GLN A 219 -9.60 10.41 4.17
N ASN A 220 -9.34 11.66 4.54
CA ASN A 220 -10.42 12.62 4.82
C ASN A 220 -11.29 12.81 3.55
N PRO A 221 -12.64 12.86 3.67
CA PRO A 221 -13.55 12.95 2.53
C PRO A 221 -13.22 14.04 1.50
N ALA A 222 -12.80 15.23 1.94
CA ALA A 222 -12.49 16.34 1.04
C ALA A 222 -11.29 16.02 0.13
N ALA A 223 -10.26 15.39 0.68
CA ALA A 223 -9.10 14.96 -0.10
C ALA A 223 -9.42 13.72 -0.95
N ALA A 224 -10.18 12.78 -0.39
CA ALA A 224 -10.54 11.52 -1.06
C ALA A 224 -11.24 11.77 -2.40
N ASN A 225 -12.19 12.71 -2.47
CA ASN A 225 -12.91 13.02 -3.72
C ASN A 225 -11.98 13.48 -4.84
N ILE A 226 -11.00 14.33 -4.52
CA ILE A 226 -10.03 14.86 -5.49
C ILE A 226 -9.14 13.71 -6.00
N TRP A 227 -8.58 12.91 -5.08
CA TRP A 227 -7.70 11.79 -5.44
C TRP A 227 -8.45 10.70 -6.22
N LYS A 228 -9.71 10.42 -5.88
CA LYS A 228 -10.56 9.51 -6.64
C LYS A 228 -10.74 9.99 -8.06
N TRP A 229 -11.13 11.25 -8.25
CA TRP A 229 -11.35 11.81 -9.58
C TRP A 229 -10.06 11.75 -10.42
N LEU A 230 -8.93 12.19 -9.87
CA LEU A 230 -7.63 12.13 -10.55
C LEU A 230 -7.26 10.70 -10.96
N TYR A 231 -7.42 9.74 -10.05
CA TYR A 231 -7.11 8.35 -10.33
C TYR A 231 -8.09 7.72 -11.34
N SER A 232 -9.38 8.07 -11.27
CA SER A 232 -10.38 7.64 -12.26
C SER A 232 -10.06 8.14 -13.66
N VAL A 233 -9.53 9.36 -13.81
CA VAL A 233 -9.04 9.86 -15.10
C VAL A 233 -7.87 9.01 -15.61
N ILE A 234 -6.91 8.67 -14.76
CA ILE A 234 -5.77 7.80 -15.13
C ILE A 234 -6.26 6.42 -15.60
N VAL A 235 -7.16 5.78 -14.85
CA VAL A 235 -7.75 4.49 -15.22
C VAL A 235 -8.55 4.60 -16.53
N GLY A 236 -9.32 5.68 -16.70
CA GLY A 236 -10.07 5.96 -17.92
C GLY A 236 -9.17 6.12 -19.16
N VAL A 237 -8.03 6.81 -19.02
CA VAL A 237 -7.03 6.93 -20.09
C VAL A 237 -6.44 5.56 -20.45
N PHE A 238 -6.08 4.73 -19.47
CA PHE A 238 -5.60 3.38 -19.74
C PHE A 238 -6.65 2.50 -20.43
N ALA A 239 -7.91 2.58 -19.99
CA ALA A 239 -9.01 1.85 -20.60
C ALA A 239 -9.26 2.30 -22.05
N PHE A 240 -9.21 3.62 -22.30
CA PHE A 240 -9.33 4.18 -23.64
C PHE A 240 -8.19 3.73 -24.55
N ILE A 241 -6.93 3.84 -24.09
CA ILE A 241 -5.75 3.38 -24.84
C ILE A 241 -5.88 1.89 -25.18
N PHE A 242 -6.25 1.07 -24.19
CA PHE A 242 -6.44 -0.37 -24.38
C PHE A 242 -7.52 -0.65 -25.45
N LEU A 243 -8.67 0.01 -25.35
CA LEU A 243 -9.77 -0.15 -26.30
C LEU A 243 -9.38 0.30 -27.71
N ALA A 244 -8.72 1.46 -27.85
CA ALA A 244 -8.26 1.98 -29.12
C ALA A 244 -7.26 1.02 -29.78
N LEU A 245 -6.29 0.50 -29.03
CA LEU A 245 -5.33 -0.47 -29.53
C LEU A 245 -5.98 -1.81 -29.90
N GLU A 246 -7.03 -2.24 -29.17
CA GLU A 246 -7.77 -3.45 -29.49
C GLU A 246 -8.63 -3.28 -30.76
N LEU A 247 -9.26 -2.12 -30.95
CA LEU A 247 -10.02 -1.79 -32.16
C LEU A 247 -9.11 -1.74 -33.39
N LEU A 248 -7.95 -1.08 -33.29
CA LEU A 248 -6.96 -1.05 -34.37
C LEU A 248 -6.46 -2.45 -34.73
N ARG A 249 -6.27 -3.32 -33.72
CA ARG A 249 -5.91 -4.72 -33.92
C ARG A 249 -7.00 -5.48 -34.67
N TRP A 250 -8.27 -5.23 -34.36
CA TRP A 250 -9.39 -5.89 -35.01
C TRP A 250 -9.56 -5.45 -36.46
N ILE A 251 -9.41 -4.15 -36.76
CA ILE A 251 -9.49 -3.61 -38.14
C ILE A 251 -8.36 -4.15 -39.02
N LYS A 252 -7.17 -4.39 -38.46
CA LYS A 252 -6.00 -4.88 -39.20
C LYS A 252 -5.98 -6.42 -39.35
N SER A 253 -6.78 -7.14 -38.57
CA SER A 253 -6.82 -8.61 -38.56
C SER A 253 -7.81 -9.16 -39.58
#